data_AF-A0A9D2IB60-F1
#
_entry.id   AF-A0A9D2IB60-F1
#
_cell.length_a   1.000
_cell.length_b   1.000
_cell.length_c   1.000
_cell.angle_alpha   90.00
_cell.angle_beta   90.00
_cell.angle_gamma   90.00
#
_symmetry.space_group_name_H-M   'P 1'
#
loop_
_entity.id
_entity.type
_entity.pdbx_description
1 polymer ?
#
loop_
_entity_poly.entity_id
_entity_poly.type
_entity_poly.pdbx_seq_one_letter_code
_entity_poly.pdbx_strand_id
1 'polypeptide(L)'
;MNLQNYEILQVSPDATDDEIKASYERLKAKYNEEKWQDGEAGNNAARMLGKLDAAYAEVMEERKERAQNTSGASSFEEVSAAIRSGDLARAQSLLDDFNERSAEWHYLQSIVFYKKNWMNESKKQLEIAIQMDGSNAKYREAYDKLKARADYRQQTGGAPNTNPDPQVSPNGEQMGGSWCANCASWCYTCLCVNCLFNLCCNCN
;
A
#
# COMPACT_ATOMS: atom_id res chain seq x y z
N MET A 1 -3.66 -7.17 -16.82
CA MET A 1 -3.06 -7.27 -18.17
C MET A 1 -4.11 -7.04 -19.23
N ASN A 2 -4.21 -5.78 -19.66
CA ASN A 2 -5.14 -5.35 -20.68
C ASN A 2 -4.54 -5.62 -22.08
N LEU A 3 -4.68 -6.85 -22.59
CA LEU A 3 -4.06 -7.30 -23.86
C LEU A 3 -4.44 -6.39 -25.06
N GLN A 4 -5.62 -5.78 -25.00
CA GLN A 4 -6.13 -4.87 -26.02
C GLN A 4 -5.24 -3.63 -26.20
N ASN A 5 -4.60 -3.14 -25.13
CA ASN A 5 -3.76 -1.94 -25.20
C ASN A 5 -2.42 -2.22 -25.90
N TYR A 6 -1.83 -3.39 -25.65
CA TYR A 6 -0.61 -3.84 -26.33
C TYR A 6 -0.85 -4.08 -27.82
N GLU A 7 -2.04 -4.57 -28.19
CA GLU A 7 -2.44 -4.72 -29.59
C GLU A 7 -2.58 -3.37 -30.31
N ILE A 8 -3.20 -2.37 -29.67
CA ILE A 8 -3.31 -1.00 -30.22
C ILE A 8 -1.93 -0.38 -30.46
N LEU A 9 -0.99 -0.61 -29.54
CA LEU A 9 0.39 -0.14 -29.64
C LEU A 9 1.27 -0.99 -30.58
N GLN A 10 0.75 -2.12 -31.08
CA GLN A 10 1.46 -3.08 -31.94
C GLN A 10 2.75 -3.62 -31.32
N VAL A 11 2.73 -3.90 -30.02
CA VAL A 11 3.88 -4.38 -29.25
C VAL A 11 3.53 -5.67 -28.52
N SER A 12 4.55 -6.48 -28.24
CA SER A 12 4.40 -7.65 -27.38
C SER A 12 4.08 -7.23 -25.94
N PRO A 13 3.30 -8.00 -25.17
CA PRO A 13 3.14 -7.81 -23.72
C PRO A 13 4.47 -7.80 -22.94
N ASP A 14 5.51 -8.44 -23.49
CA ASP A 14 6.85 -8.53 -22.90
C ASP A 14 7.81 -7.43 -23.41
N ALA A 15 7.37 -6.52 -24.28
CA ALA A 15 8.22 -5.48 -24.86
C ALA A 15 8.77 -4.51 -23.81
N THR A 16 9.98 -3.98 -23.99
CA THR A 16 10.58 -2.99 -23.08
C THR A 16 9.90 -1.62 -23.16
N ASP A 17 10.04 -0.79 -22.12
CA ASP A 17 9.42 0.55 -22.08
C ASP A 17 9.87 1.43 -23.26
N ASP A 18 11.13 1.30 -23.68
CA ASP A 18 11.68 2.00 -24.84
C ASP A 18 11.03 1.56 -26.15
N GLU A 19 10.76 0.26 -26.32
CA GLU A 19 10.08 -0.29 -27.50
C GLU A 19 8.61 0.15 -27.57
N ILE A 20 7.94 0.25 -26.42
CA ILE A 20 6.57 0.76 -26.32
C ILE A 20 6.53 2.23 -26.75
N LYS A 21 7.45 3.05 -26.23
CA LYS A 21 7.54 4.47 -26.58
C LYS A 21 7.86 4.67 -28.07
N ALA A 22 8.80 3.91 -28.61
CA ALA A 22 9.15 3.99 -30.02
C ALA A 22 7.97 3.61 -30.94
N SER A 23 7.22 2.56 -30.57
CA SER A 23 6.03 2.15 -31.33
C SER A 23 4.90 3.18 -31.25
N TYR A 24 4.67 3.76 -30.07
CA TYR A 24 3.73 4.85 -29.85
C TYR A 24 4.07 6.07 -30.74
N GLU A 25 5.31 6.54 -30.72
CA GLU A 25 5.75 7.70 -31.52
C GLU A 25 5.59 7.44 -33.03
N ARG A 26 5.94 6.24 -33.48
CA ARG A 26 5.78 5.82 -34.89
C ARG A 26 4.31 5.82 -35.33
N LEU A 27 3.43 5.24 -34.53
CA LEU A 27 1.99 5.19 -34.84
C LEU A 27 1.34 6.57 -34.76
N LYS A 28 1.76 7.39 -33.79
CA LYS A 28 1.29 8.75 -33.64
C LYS A 28 1.68 9.64 -34.82
N ALA A 29 2.87 9.48 -35.37
CA ALA A 29 3.30 10.19 -36.58
C ALA A 29 2.41 9.79 -37.78
N LYS A 30 2.22 8.48 -37.99
CA LYS A 30 1.38 7.95 -39.07
C LYS A 30 -0.06 8.49 -39.02
N TYR A 31 -0.72 8.38 -37.87
CA TYR A 31 -2.10 8.87 -37.75
C TYR A 31 -2.19 10.41 -37.77
N ASN A 32 -1.15 11.14 -37.36
CA ASN A 32 -1.12 12.60 -37.51
C ASN A 32 -1.03 13.06 -38.97
N GLU A 33 -0.41 12.28 -39.85
CA GLU A 33 -0.40 12.55 -41.28
C GLU A 33 -1.73 12.16 -41.93
N GLU A 34 -2.26 10.98 -41.58
CA GLU A 34 -3.52 10.46 -42.12
C GLU A 34 -4.75 11.28 -41.71
N LYS A 35 -4.73 11.98 -40.57
CA LYS A 35 -5.87 12.80 -40.11
C LYS A 35 -6.19 13.98 -41.04
N TRP A 36 -5.22 14.42 -41.85
CA TRP A 36 -5.42 15.53 -42.79
C TRP A 36 -5.96 15.07 -44.14
N GLN A 37 -6.21 13.76 -44.31
CA GLN A 37 -6.87 13.24 -45.50
C GLN A 37 -8.37 13.50 -45.44
N ASP A 38 -8.95 13.84 -46.59
CA ASP A 38 -10.39 14.09 -46.69
C ASP A 38 -11.21 12.80 -46.53
N GLY A 39 -12.39 12.92 -45.92
CA GLY A 39 -13.38 11.85 -45.82
C GLY A 39 -13.21 10.91 -44.63
N GLU A 40 -13.48 9.62 -44.84
CA GLU A 40 -13.53 8.61 -43.77
C GLU A 40 -12.15 8.28 -43.19
N ALA A 41 -11.09 8.42 -43.99
CA ALA A 41 -9.71 8.17 -43.57
C ALA A 41 -9.27 9.13 -42.45
N GLY A 42 -9.50 10.44 -42.60
CA GLY A 42 -9.13 11.43 -41.60
C GLY A 42 -9.89 11.26 -40.27
N ASN A 43 -11.19 10.95 -40.35
CA ASN A 43 -12.02 10.67 -39.18
C ASN A 43 -11.56 9.41 -38.42
N ASN A 44 -11.17 8.37 -39.14
CA ASN A 44 -10.64 7.14 -38.54
C ASN A 44 -9.27 7.37 -37.89
N ALA A 45 -8.37 8.12 -38.53
CA ALA A 45 -7.07 8.47 -37.96
C ALA A 45 -7.21 9.29 -36.66
N ALA A 46 -8.13 10.25 -36.61
CA ALA A 46 -8.43 11.02 -35.40
C ALA A 46 -8.94 10.11 -34.26
N ARG A 47 -9.82 9.15 -34.56
CA ARG A 47 -10.31 8.17 -33.57
C ARG A 47 -9.18 7.25 -33.08
N MET A 48 -8.31 6.82 -33.99
CA MET A 48 -7.18 5.95 -33.64
C MET A 48 -6.13 6.67 -32.82
N LEU A 49 -5.88 7.96 -33.04
CA LEU A 49 -5.00 8.77 -32.18
C LEU A 49 -5.48 8.78 -30.72
N GLY A 50 -6.77 9.02 -30.49
CA GLY A 50 -7.33 9.02 -29.14
C GLY A 50 -7.18 7.66 -28.45
N LYS A 51 -7.41 6.57 -29.20
CA LYS A 51 -7.20 5.20 -28.69
C LYS A 51 -5.72 4.92 -28.39
N LEU A 52 -4.81 5.39 -29.24
CA LEU A 52 -3.37 5.21 -29.08
C LEU A 52 -2.86 5.95 -27.83
N ASP A 53 -3.27 7.20 -27.63
CA ASP A 53 -2.91 8.00 -26.46
C ASP A 53 -3.44 7.38 -25.16
N ALA A 54 -4.69 6.90 -25.17
CA ALA A 54 -5.29 6.23 -24.03
C ALA A 54 -4.59 4.90 -23.70
N ALA A 55 -4.33 4.06 -24.71
CA ALA A 55 -3.65 2.78 -24.53
C ALA A 55 -2.22 2.95 -24.00
N TYR A 56 -1.47 3.93 -24.50
CA TYR A 56 -0.13 4.24 -23.99
C TYR A 56 -0.16 4.65 -22.53
N ALA A 57 -1.07 5.56 -22.15
CA ALA A 57 -1.17 6.03 -20.77
C ALA A 57 -1.52 4.88 -19.79
N GLU A 58 -2.48 4.03 -20.15
CA GLU A 58 -2.89 2.90 -19.30
C GLU A 58 -1.77 1.86 -19.15
N VAL A 59 -1.06 1.52 -20.23
CA VAL A 59 0.07 0.57 -20.18
C VAL A 59 1.21 1.12 -19.33
N MET A 60 1.58 2.39 -19.50
CA MET A 60 2.63 3.01 -18.71
C MET A 60 2.27 3.06 -17.22
N GLU A 61 1.01 3.34 -16.88
CA GLU A 61 0.56 3.35 -15.48
C GLU A 61 0.54 1.93 -14.88
N GLU A 62 -0.01 0.93 -15.58
CA GLU A 62 -0.02 -0.49 -15.13
C GLU A 62 1.41 -0.97 -14.85
N ARG A 63 2.37 -0.61 -15.71
CA ARG A 63 3.78 -1.00 -15.53
C ARG A 63 4.44 -0.28 -14.37
N LYS A 64 4.16 1.01 -14.18
CA LYS A 64 4.65 1.79 -13.05
C LYS A 64 4.12 1.24 -11.72
N GLU A 65 2.83 0.94 -11.63
CA GLU A 65 2.23 0.30 -10.46
C GLU A 65 2.85 -1.09 -10.20
N ARG A 66 3.06 -1.88 -11.25
CA ARG A 66 3.68 -3.21 -11.12
C ARG A 66 5.15 -3.15 -10.71
N ALA A 67 5.90 -2.16 -11.18
CA ALA A 67 7.28 -1.89 -10.75
C ALA A 67 7.33 -1.44 -9.28
N GLN A 68 6.37 -0.61 -8.85
CA GLN A 68 6.22 -0.25 -7.43
C GLN A 68 5.92 -1.47 -6.57
N ASN A 69 5.06 -2.39 -7.02
CA ASN A 69 4.75 -3.62 -6.30
C ASN A 69 5.92 -4.61 -6.25
N THR A 70 6.74 -4.68 -7.31
CA THR A 70 7.94 -5.56 -7.35
C THR A 70 9.08 -5.00 -6.49
N SER A 71 9.07 -3.70 -6.22
CA SER A 71 9.98 -3.06 -5.27
C SER A 71 9.64 -3.43 -3.82
N GLY A 72 8.44 -3.95 -3.54
CA GLY A 72 7.96 -4.25 -2.19
C GLY A 72 8.89 -5.13 -1.36
N ALA A 73 9.50 -6.16 -1.95
CA ALA A 73 10.45 -7.03 -1.24
C ALA A 73 11.74 -6.30 -0.81
N SER A 74 12.29 -5.46 -1.70
CA SER A 74 13.45 -4.61 -1.38
C SER A 74 13.07 -3.51 -0.38
N SER A 75 11.88 -2.92 -0.54
CA SER A 75 11.37 -1.88 0.34
C SER A 75 11.11 -2.40 1.75
N PHE A 76 10.62 -3.65 1.92
CA PHE A 76 10.46 -4.26 3.26
C PHE A 76 11.80 -4.54 3.94
N GLU A 77 12.84 -4.84 3.17
CA GLU A 77 14.19 -4.98 3.68
C GLU A 77 14.76 -3.63 4.14
N GLU A 78 14.51 -2.56 3.39
CA GLU A 78 14.87 -1.19 3.79
C GLU A 78 14.14 -0.73 5.06
N VAL A 79 12.83 -1.02 5.18
CA VAL A 79 12.06 -0.76 6.40
C VAL A 79 12.67 -1.53 7.57
N SER A 80 12.99 -2.81 7.37
CA SER A 80 13.62 -3.65 8.39
C SER A 80 14.99 -3.10 8.82
N ALA A 81 15.79 -2.60 7.88
CA ALA A 81 17.06 -1.94 8.16
C ALA A 81 16.87 -0.64 8.97
N ALA A 82 15.91 0.20 8.60
CA ALA A 82 15.57 1.42 9.34
C ALA A 82 15.15 1.11 10.78
N ILE A 83 14.29 0.10 10.99
CA ILE A 83 13.86 -0.38 12.31
C ILE A 83 15.05 -0.87 13.15
N ARG A 84 16.00 -1.61 12.55
CA ARG A 84 17.21 -2.10 13.23
C ARG A 84 18.13 -0.96 13.63
N SER A 85 18.26 0.06 12.78
CA SER A 85 19.05 1.27 13.06
C SER A 85 18.41 2.18 14.12
N GLY A 86 17.13 1.99 14.42
CA GLY A 86 16.38 2.81 15.38
C GLY A 86 15.72 4.05 14.75
N ASP A 87 15.88 4.27 13.45
CA ASP A 87 15.23 5.35 12.71
C ASP A 87 13.76 5.01 12.41
N LEU A 88 12.90 5.23 13.42
CA LEU A 88 11.46 4.97 13.31
C LEU A 88 10.73 5.96 12.41
N ALA A 89 11.31 7.15 12.18
CA ALA A 89 10.72 8.16 11.31
C ALA A 89 10.88 7.72 9.85
N ARG A 90 12.08 7.30 9.46
CA ARG A 90 12.33 6.72 8.13
C ARG A 90 11.54 5.45 7.90
N ALA A 91 11.49 4.55 8.89
CA ALA A 91 10.70 3.33 8.79
C ALA A 91 9.20 3.61 8.54
N GLN A 92 8.65 4.64 9.18
CA GLN A 92 7.26 5.05 8.96
C GLN A 92 7.05 5.64 7.57
N SER A 93 7.92 6.56 7.12
CA SER A 93 7.83 7.14 5.78
C SER A 93 7.86 6.06 4.70
N LEU A 94 8.79 5.11 4.82
CA LEU A 94 8.89 3.99 3.87
C LEU A 94 7.61 3.14 3.89
N LEU A 95 7.02 2.88 5.07
CA LEU A 95 5.76 2.14 5.19
C LEU A 95 4.57 2.92 4.61
N ASP A 96 4.56 4.24 4.73
CA ASP A 96 3.49 5.09 4.21
C ASP A 96 3.49 5.15 2.66
N ASP A 97 4.66 4.91 2.03
CA ASP A 97 4.82 4.87 0.57
C ASP A 97 4.26 3.59 -0.08
N PHE A 98 3.98 2.54 0.70
CA PHE A 98 3.41 1.30 0.15
C PHE A 98 1.94 1.49 -0.22
N ASN A 99 1.59 1.16 -1.47
CA ASN A 99 0.22 1.17 -1.94
C ASN A 99 -0.58 -0.05 -1.44
N GLU A 100 0.07 -1.22 -1.37
CA GLU A 100 -0.55 -2.46 -0.88
C GLU A 100 -0.14 -2.76 0.57
N ARG A 101 -1.13 -2.96 1.44
CA ARG A 101 -0.93 -3.32 2.84
C ARG A 101 -1.03 -4.83 3.02
N SER A 102 0.05 -5.53 2.67
CA SER A 102 0.16 -6.98 2.85
C SER A 102 0.34 -7.38 4.32
N ALA A 103 0.29 -8.69 4.62
CA ALA A 103 0.51 -9.19 5.98
C ALA A 103 1.90 -8.80 6.54
N GLU A 104 2.93 -8.74 5.68
CA GLU A 104 4.28 -8.33 6.05
C GLU A 104 4.37 -6.83 6.39
N TRP A 105 3.62 -5.99 5.67
CA TRP A 105 3.48 -4.57 5.99
C TRP A 105 2.91 -4.39 7.41
N HIS A 106 1.82 -5.10 7.72
CA HIS A 106 1.18 -5.05 9.04
C HIS A 106 2.12 -5.54 10.15
N TYR A 107 2.92 -6.58 9.86
CA TYR A 107 3.94 -7.05 10.78
C TYR A 107 5.03 -6.00 11.05
N LEU A 108 5.59 -5.36 10.03
CA LEU A 108 6.62 -4.33 10.21
C LEU A 108 6.07 -3.09 10.92
N GLN A 109 4.84 -2.67 10.59
CA GLN A 109 4.15 -1.59 11.28
C GLN A 109 3.97 -1.90 12.78
N SER A 110 3.67 -3.16 13.13
CA SER A 110 3.57 -3.59 14.53
C SER A 110 4.87 -3.41 15.31
N ILE A 111 6.02 -3.64 14.65
CA ILE A 111 7.35 -3.50 15.26
C ILE A 111 7.68 -2.02 15.47
N VAL A 112 7.32 -1.16 14.50
CA VAL A 112 7.48 0.30 14.64
C VAL A 112 6.67 0.80 15.85
N PHE A 113 5.41 0.39 15.98
CA PHE A 113 4.57 0.76 17.13
C PHE A 113 5.09 0.19 18.45
N TYR A 114 5.61 -1.03 18.45
CA TYR A 114 6.24 -1.62 19.63
C TYR A 114 7.42 -0.78 20.11
N LYS A 115 8.30 -0.33 19.20
CA LYS A 115 9.43 0.54 19.53
C LYS A 115 8.99 1.95 19.98
N LYS A 116 7.85 2.45 19.51
CA LYS A 116 7.21 3.70 19.97
C LYS A 116 6.48 3.55 21.31
N ASN A 117 6.47 2.36 21.91
CA ASN A 117 5.72 2.04 23.14
C ASN A 117 4.18 2.12 22.98
N TRP A 118 3.69 2.06 21.74
CA TRP A 118 2.26 2.01 21.37
C TRP A 118 1.81 0.55 21.31
N MET A 119 1.68 -0.05 22.49
CA MET A 119 1.50 -1.50 22.64
C MET A 119 0.14 -1.98 22.12
N ASN A 120 -0.92 -1.19 22.30
CA ASN A 120 -2.27 -1.55 21.86
C ASN A 120 -2.37 -1.53 20.34
N GLU A 121 -1.77 -0.51 19.71
CA GLU A 121 -1.71 -0.35 18.26
C GLU A 121 -0.86 -1.45 17.64
N SER A 122 0.32 -1.75 18.23
CA SER A 122 1.17 -2.87 17.82
C SER A 122 0.40 -4.19 17.83
N LYS A 123 -0.37 -4.45 18.89
CA LYS A 123 -1.19 -5.67 19.02
C LYS A 123 -2.21 -5.82 17.90
N LYS A 124 -2.97 -4.75 17.63
CA LYS A 124 -3.98 -4.76 16.56
C LYS A 124 -3.36 -5.05 15.19
N GLN A 125 -2.20 -4.45 14.90
CA GLN A 125 -1.51 -4.70 13.62
C GLN A 125 -1.05 -6.16 13.48
N LEU A 126 -0.56 -6.78 14.56
CA LEU A 126 -0.22 -8.21 14.56
C LEU A 126 -1.45 -9.11 14.36
N GLU A 127 -2.59 -8.75 14.95
CA GLU A 127 -3.84 -9.49 14.75
C GLU A 127 -4.27 -9.47 13.28
N ILE A 128 -4.18 -8.32 12.62
CA ILE A 128 -4.45 -8.20 11.18
C ILE A 128 -3.47 -9.05 10.37
N ALA A 129 -2.16 -8.98 10.67
CA ALA A 129 -1.15 -9.78 9.99
C ALA A 129 -1.41 -11.29 10.11
N ILE A 130 -1.82 -11.78 11.29
CA ILE A 130 -2.17 -13.18 11.53
C ILE A 130 -3.47 -13.57 10.82
N GLN A 131 -4.46 -12.66 10.74
CA GLN A 131 -5.70 -12.93 10.00
C GLN A 131 -5.44 -13.04 8.49
N MET A 132 -4.53 -12.21 7.95
CA MET A 132 -4.17 -12.24 6.54
C MET A 132 -3.30 -13.45 6.18
N ASP A 133 -2.27 -13.72 7.00
CA ASP A 133 -1.38 -14.87 6.83
C ASP A 133 -1.28 -15.65 8.14
N GLY A 134 -2.28 -16.48 8.35
CA GLY A 134 -2.36 -17.35 9.51
C GLY A 134 -1.35 -18.49 9.51
N SER A 135 -0.66 -18.75 8.39
CA SER A 135 0.32 -19.83 8.27
C SER A 135 1.68 -19.46 8.88
N ASN A 136 1.97 -18.17 8.97
CA ASN A 136 3.28 -17.66 9.36
C ASN A 136 3.50 -17.67 10.88
N ALA A 137 4.44 -18.51 11.33
CA ALA A 137 4.77 -18.66 12.74
C ALA A 137 5.40 -17.39 13.35
N LYS A 138 6.08 -16.56 12.55
CA LYS A 138 6.77 -15.35 13.04
C LYS A 138 5.79 -14.34 13.64
N TYR A 139 4.61 -14.20 13.04
CA TYR A 139 3.60 -13.23 13.48
C TYR A 139 2.97 -13.67 14.81
N ARG A 140 2.67 -14.96 14.95
CA ARG A 140 2.16 -15.53 16.20
C ARG A 140 3.17 -15.40 17.33
N GLU A 141 4.44 -15.72 17.06
CA GLU A 141 5.52 -15.58 18.06
C GLU A 141 5.68 -14.13 18.53
N ALA A 142 5.64 -13.16 17.61
CA ALA A 142 5.71 -11.75 17.95
C ALA A 142 4.51 -11.29 18.80
N TYR A 143 3.31 -11.79 18.49
CA TYR A 143 2.10 -11.52 19.26
C TYR A 143 2.18 -12.08 20.68
N ASP A 144 2.64 -13.33 20.83
CA ASP A 144 2.80 -13.96 22.14
C ASP A 144 3.81 -13.22 23.02
N LYS A 145 4.93 -12.78 22.44
CA LYS A 145 5.92 -11.93 23.14
C LYS A 145 5.31 -10.61 23.59
N LEU A 146 4.50 -9.97 22.74
CA LEU A 146 3.83 -8.71 23.06
C LEU A 146 2.84 -8.90 24.21
N LYS A 147 2.04 -9.97 24.16
CA LYS A 147 1.08 -10.32 25.21
C LYS A 147 1.78 -10.61 26.54
N ALA A 148 2.83 -11.43 26.53
CA ALA A 148 3.62 -11.72 27.72
C ALA A 148 4.19 -10.46 28.38
N ARG A 149 4.63 -9.48 27.57
CA ARG A 149 5.09 -8.18 28.09
C ARG A 149 3.95 -7.34 28.69
N ALA A 150 2.76 -7.38 28.09
CA ALA A 150 1.58 -6.70 28.63
C ALA A 150 1.16 -7.31 29.97
N ASP A 151 1.10 -8.64 30.04
CA ASP A 151 0.73 -9.40 31.24
C ASP A 151 1.76 -9.20 32.38
N TYR A 152 3.06 -9.21 32.05
CA TYR A 152 4.13 -8.90 33.01
C TYR A 152 3.95 -7.51 33.64
N ARG A 153 3.68 -6.49 32.82
CA ARG A 153 3.46 -5.11 33.29
C ARG A 153 2.23 -4.99 34.19
N GLN A 154 1.21 -5.83 33.97
CA GLN A 154 -0.01 -5.89 34.76
C GLN A 154 0.20 -6.63 36.10
N GLN A 155 0.99 -7.71 36.12
CA GLN A 155 1.28 -8.49 37.33
C GLN A 155 2.28 -7.79 38.27
N THR A 156 3.29 -7.11 37.74
CA THR A 156 4.28 -6.41 38.57
C THR A 156 3.83 -5.00 39.00
N GLY A 157 2.52 -4.70 38.95
CA GLY A 157 1.93 -3.49 39.50
C GLY A 157 2.79 -2.23 39.29
N GLY A 158 3.12 -1.94 38.03
CA GLY A 158 3.88 -0.76 37.61
C GLY A 158 4.89 -0.23 38.64
N ALA A 159 6.07 -0.86 38.76
CA ALA A 159 7.20 -0.15 39.37
C ALA A 159 7.38 1.18 38.62
N PRO A 160 7.21 2.34 39.27
CA PRO A 160 7.52 3.61 38.63
C PRO A 160 9.01 3.55 38.33
N ASN A 161 9.36 3.73 37.06
CA ASN A 161 10.74 3.97 36.71
C ASN A 161 11.08 5.36 37.27
N THR A 162 11.55 5.39 38.52
CA THR A 162 12.11 6.57 39.16
C THR A 162 13.45 6.88 38.49
N ASN A 163 13.38 7.52 37.32
CA ASN A 163 14.44 8.44 36.91
C ASN A 163 13.95 9.84 37.29
N PRO A 164 14.53 10.50 38.31
CA PRO A 164 14.31 11.91 38.50
C PRO A 164 15.25 12.66 37.55
N ASP A 165 14.71 13.23 36.47
CA ASP A 165 15.04 14.64 36.20
C ASP A 165 13.98 15.30 35.29
N PRO A 166 13.53 16.53 35.59
CA PRO A 166 12.37 17.16 34.97
C PRO A 166 12.77 18.26 34.00
N GLN A 167 12.19 18.29 32.79
CA GLN A 167 11.88 19.56 32.13
C GLN A 167 10.59 19.39 31.31
N VAL A 168 9.48 19.64 31.99
CA VAL A 168 8.17 19.90 31.37
C VAL A 168 8.24 21.28 30.74
N SER A 169 8.24 21.33 29.41
CA SER A 169 7.92 22.55 28.65
C SER A 169 6.39 22.65 28.53
N PRO A 170 5.74 23.80 28.81
CA PRO A 170 4.28 23.87 28.96
C PRO A 170 3.48 23.96 27.64
N ASN A 171 4.10 23.75 26.47
CA ASN A 171 3.45 23.90 25.17
C ASN A 171 3.56 22.64 24.29
N GLY A 172 3.25 21.47 24.85
CA GLY A 172 3.10 20.23 24.09
C GLY A 172 1.63 19.95 23.83
N GLU A 173 1.14 20.38 22.67
CA GLU A 173 -0.15 19.95 22.15
C GLU A 173 -0.25 18.42 22.24
N GLN A 174 -1.36 17.97 22.82
CA GLN A 174 -1.78 16.58 22.88
C GLN A 174 -2.07 16.09 21.45
N MET A 175 -1.01 15.80 20.68
CA MET A 175 -1.09 15.26 19.32
C MET A 175 -1.34 13.76 19.40
N GLY A 176 -2.49 13.40 19.97
CA GLY A 176 -2.96 12.03 20.16
C GLY A 176 -4.38 11.82 19.63
N GLY A 177 -4.82 12.63 18.67
CA GLY A 177 -6.16 12.53 18.13
C GLY A 177 -6.38 13.35 16.87
N SER A 178 -5.90 12.87 15.72
CA SER A 178 -6.51 13.19 14.41
C SER A 178 -5.88 12.42 13.24
N TRP A 179 -5.62 11.12 13.37
CA TRP A 179 -5.25 10.31 12.19
C TRP A 179 -5.93 8.95 12.18
N CYS A 180 -6.13 8.32 13.35
CA CYS A 180 -6.82 7.03 13.44
C CYS A 180 -8.34 7.07 13.20
N ALA A 181 -8.98 8.24 13.15
CA ALA A 181 -10.44 8.34 12.96
C ALA A 181 -10.86 8.24 11.48
N ASN A 182 -10.05 8.75 10.54
CA ASN A 182 -10.43 8.78 9.12
C ASN A 182 -10.05 7.50 8.35
N CYS A 183 -9.08 6.71 8.80
CA CYS A 183 -8.77 5.41 8.20
C CYS A 183 -9.60 4.25 8.78
N ALA A 184 -10.07 4.36 10.03
CA ALA A 184 -11.01 3.40 10.60
C ALA A 184 -12.42 3.50 9.97
N SER A 185 -12.81 4.68 9.46
CA SER A 185 -14.12 4.90 8.82
C SER A 185 -14.26 4.15 7.49
N TRP A 186 -13.18 3.93 6.74
CA TRP A 186 -13.22 3.19 5.47
C TRP A 186 -13.19 1.67 5.66
N CYS A 187 -12.53 1.19 6.72
CA CYS A 187 -12.52 -0.24 7.02
C CYS A 187 -13.84 -0.70 7.67
N TYR A 188 -14.51 0.15 8.46
CA TYR A 188 -15.81 -0.19 9.06
C TYR A 188 -16.95 -0.27 8.03
N THR A 189 -16.95 0.58 7.00
CA THR A 189 -17.98 0.54 5.94
C THR A 189 -17.88 -0.72 5.07
N CYS A 190 -16.67 -1.21 4.76
CA CYS A 190 -16.52 -2.45 4.00
C CYS A 190 -16.84 -3.72 4.82
N LEU A 191 -16.60 -3.73 6.13
CA LEU A 191 -16.92 -4.87 7.00
C LEU A 191 -18.42 -4.94 7.34
N CYS A 192 -19.10 -3.80 7.47
CA CYS A 192 -20.55 -3.76 7.72
C CYS A 192 -21.41 -4.16 6.50
N VAL A 193 -20.96 -3.91 5.27
CA VAL A 193 -21.72 -4.32 4.06
C VAL A 193 -21.71 -5.84 3.88
N ASN A 194 -20.63 -6.52 4.26
CA ASN A 194 -20.55 -7.99 4.13
C ASN A 194 -21.37 -8.76 5.19
N CYS A 195 -21.60 -8.15 6.36
CA CYS A 195 -22.53 -8.67 7.37
C CYS A 195 -24.00 -8.38 7.04
N LEU A 196 -24.32 -7.26 6.39
CA LEU A 196 -25.69 -6.91 5.99
C LEU A 196 -26.21 -7.72 4.79
N PHE A 197 -25.34 -8.13 3.86
CA PHE A 197 -25.77 -8.97 2.72
C PHE A 197 -25.93 -10.46 3.04
N ASN A 198 -25.39 -10.96 4.15
CA ASN A 198 -25.57 -12.37 4.57
C ASN A 198 -26.83 -12.62 5.43
N LEU A 199 -27.56 -11.57 5.84
CA LEU A 199 -28.82 -11.70 6.60
C LEU A 199 -30.07 -11.70 5.70
N CYS A 200 -29.95 -11.48 4.39
CA CYS A 200 -31.09 -11.42 3.47
C CYS A 200 -31.27 -12.67 2.58
N CYS A 201 -30.43 -13.70 2.71
CA CYS A 201 -30.56 -14.96 1.94
C CYS A 201 -30.65 -16.23 2.80
N ASN A 202 -31.23 -16.16 4.00
CA ASN A 202 -31.62 -17.38 4.71
C ASN A 202 -32.92 -17.24 5.52
N CYS A 203 -34.01 -16.91 4.81
CA CYS A 203 -35.35 -17.29 5.25
C CYS A 203 -35.93 -18.26 4.22
N ASN A 204 -35.90 -19.53 4.58
CA ASN A 204 -36.87 -20.54 4.17
C ASN A 204 -38.02 -20.51 5.20
#